data_AF-A0A835YXH2-F1
#
_entry.id   AF-A0A835YXH2-F1
#
_cell.length_a   1.000
_cell.length_b   1.000
_cell.length_c   1.000
_cell.angle_alpha   90.00
_cell.angle_beta   90.00
_cell.angle_gamma   90.00
#
_symmetry.space_group_name_H-M   'P 1'
#
loop_
_entity.id
_entity.type
_entity.pdbx_description
1 polymer ?
#
loop_
_entity_poly.entity_id
_entity_poly.type
_entity_poly.pdbx_seq_one_letter_code
_entity_poly.pdbx_strand_id
1 'polypeptide(L)'
;MPCAKGSITVVALLMVVGRLSSAFTAHSAFSSCAAAARLRDAAVSARPRATSRQTVQCNAWATEVEWKTASLVSNKKAADGLYSLTVDAGEISTGYKMPGQYVQIKTGDEKAGFYAIASAPKTDGMFEFLVKETDTNKWLTQMKSGTLDMSAVMGNGFPIKEEFTGYKYDFPVQNVILVATGTGIAPIRAAIESGLLEVDTSGPFGRSCTLYYGAHSPERMAYQDKLEEWESKGMTVVPVMSAPAAGAWNGRTGFVQKALGEDGVRVPRNTGALLCGQKEMVAEVKDILGGAGVFAGRQLLNF
;
A
#
# COMPACT_ATOMS: atom_id res chain seq x y z
N MET A 1 -14.23 -14.31 -40.53
CA MET A 1 -14.32 -13.16 -39.60
C MET A 1 -14.40 -13.70 -38.18
N PRO A 2 -13.38 -13.43 -37.35
CA PRO A 2 -13.64 -13.05 -35.97
C PRO A 2 -12.89 -11.77 -35.58
N CYS A 3 -13.58 -10.99 -34.76
CA CYS A 3 -13.27 -9.62 -34.37
C CYS A 3 -12.32 -9.58 -33.15
N ALA A 4 -11.51 -8.52 -33.10
CA ALA A 4 -10.37 -8.32 -32.23
C ALA A 4 -10.70 -8.12 -30.73
N LYS A 5 -9.81 -8.63 -29.86
CA LYS A 5 -9.67 -8.18 -28.46
C LYS A 5 -8.48 -7.22 -28.39
N GLY A 6 -8.74 -5.97 -28.02
CA GLY A 6 -7.71 -4.97 -27.72
C GLY A 6 -7.18 -5.14 -26.29
N SER A 7 -5.87 -5.19 -26.14
CA SER A 7 -5.18 -5.09 -24.84
C SER A 7 -4.52 -3.71 -24.75
N ILE A 8 -4.85 -2.96 -23.71
CA ILE A 8 -4.19 -1.71 -23.35
C ILE A 8 -3.04 -2.06 -22.41
N THR A 9 -1.80 -1.87 -22.86
CA THR A 9 -0.59 -2.04 -22.06
C THR A 9 -0.15 -0.67 -21.53
N VAL A 10 -0.16 -0.49 -20.21
CA VAL A 10 0.48 0.65 -19.53
C VAL A 10 1.91 0.24 -19.19
N VAL A 11 2.90 0.91 -19.77
CA VAL A 11 4.34 0.67 -19.49
C VAL A 11 4.83 1.75 -18.53
N ALA A 12 5.32 1.35 -17.36
CA ALA A 12 6.05 2.22 -16.45
C ALA A 12 7.57 2.10 -16.71
N LEU A 13 8.24 3.24 -16.93
CA LEU A 13 9.68 3.33 -17.19
C LEU A 13 10.39 3.82 -15.92
N LEU A 14 11.33 3.02 -15.39
CA LEU A 14 12.25 3.43 -14.32
C LEU A 14 13.66 3.54 -14.91
N MET A 15 14.23 4.75 -14.96
CA MET A 15 15.65 4.98 -15.29
C MET A 15 16.49 4.93 -14.03
N VAL A 16 17.55 4.10 -14.03
CA VAL A 16 18.63 4.16 -13.05
C VAL A 16 19.88 4.69 -13.77
N VAL A 17 20.40 5.83 -13.33
CA VAL A 17 21.67 6.41 -13.83
C VAL A 17 22.76 6.15 -12.79
N GLY A 18 23.76 5.33 -13.16
CA GLY A 18 24.99 5.13 -12.38
C GLY A 18 26.11 6.04 -12.90
N ARG A 19 26.72 6.84 -12.01
CA ARG A 19 27.98 7.55 -12.25
C ARG A 19 29.16 6.62 -12.00
N LEU A 20 30.19 6.67 -12.86
CA LEU A 20 31.52 6.12 -12.60
C LEU A 20 32.55 7.25 -12.69
N SER A 21 33.33 7.41 -11.62
CA SER A 21 34.53 8.25 -11.54
C SER A 21 35.76 7.42 -11.87
N SER A 22 36.69 8.01 -12.63
CA SER A 22 38.11 7.65 -12.55
C SER A 22 38.96 8.86 -12.92
N ALA A 23 39.77 9.30 -11.96
CA ALA A 23 40.77 10.34 -12.07
C ALA A 23 42.05 9.79 -12.74
N PHE A 24 42.73 10.58 -13.56
CA PHE A 24 44.19 10.54 -13.68
C PHE A 24 44.74 11.91 -14.12
N THR A 25 45.82 12.28 -13.45
CA THR A 25 46.62 13.50 -13.48
C THR A 25 47.45 13.62 -14.77
N ALA A 26 47.63 14.86 -15.24
CA ALA A 26 48.57 15.19 -16.32
C ALA A 26 49.75 16.01 -15.76
N HIS A 27 50.97 15.66 -16.20
CA HIS A 27 52.15 16.53 -16.15
C HIS A 27 52.75 16.62 -17.55
N SER A 28 53.19 17.84 -17.85
CA SER A 28 53.79 18.37 -19.07
C SER A 28 55.15 17.80 -19.45
N ALA A 29 55.48 17.77 -20.75
CA ALA A 29 56.82 18.14 -21.25
C ALA A 29 56.85 18.40 -22.77
N PHE A 30 57.71 19.35 -23.12
CA PHE A 30 58.06 19.94 -24.43
C PHE A 30 58.69 18.97 -25.44
N SER A 31 58.57 19.24 -26.74
CA SER A 31 59.62 19.88 -27.58
C SER A 31 59.57 19.47 -29.07
N SER A 32 60.10 20.37 -29.89
CA SER A 32 60.13 20.50 -31.35
C SER A 32 60.73 19.35 -32.17
N CYS A 33 60.28 19.23 -33.44
CA CYS A 33 61.02 19.65 -34.66
C CYS A 33 60.95 18.66 -35.84
N ALA A 34 60.95 19.27 -37.03
CA ALA A 34 61.43 18.80 -38.34
C ALA A 34 60.49 18.01 -39.26
N ALA A 35 60.43 18.55 -40.48
CA ALA A 35 59.68 18.15 -41.66
C ALA A 35 60.22 16.89 -42.36
N ALA A 36 59.38 16.21 -43.14
CA ALA A 36 59.58 16.04 -44.58
C ALA A 36 58.49 15.16 -45.23
N ALA A 37 58.11 15.62 -46.43
CA ALA A 37 57.81 14.84 -47.62
C ALA A 37 56.64 13.83 -47.66
N ARG A 38 55.72 14.19 -48.56
CA ARG A 38 54.72 13.39 -49.29
C ARG A 38 55.11 11.93 -49.48
N LEU A 39 54.13 11.03 -49.31
CA LEU A 39 53.68 10.09 -50.34
C LEU A 39 52.33 9.49 -49.94
N ARG A 40 51.59 9.12 -50.98
CA ARG A 40 50.21 8.66 -50.99
C ARG A 40 50.06 7.37 -50.19
N ASP A 41 48.98 7.22 -49.44
CA ASP A 41 48.19 5.99 -49.48
C ASP A 41 46.80 6.15 -48.84
N ALA A 42 45.86 5.42 -49.42
CA ALA A 42 44.45 5.44 -49.14
C ALA A 42 44.12 4.92 -47.74
N ALA A 43 43.32 5.67 -46.97
CA ALA A 43 42.64 5.16 -45.79
C ALA A 43 41.13 5.35 -45.95
N VAL A 44 40.47 4.27 -46.36
CA VAL A 44 39.03 4.10 -46.31
C VAL A 44 38.60 4.19 -44.85
N SER A 45 37.79 5.20 -44.53
CA SER A 45 37.11 5.36 -43.24
C SER A 45 36.08 4.24 -43.05
N ALA A 46 36.48 3.13 -42.45
CA ALA A 46 35.55 2.11 -41.95
C ALA A 46 34.93 2.61 -40.63
N ARG A 47 33.68 3.08 -40.70
CA ARG A 47 32.87 3.37 -39.50
C ARG A 47 32.61 2.05 -38.74
N PRO A 48 32.85 1.97 -37.43
CA PRO A 48 32.45 0.80 -36.67
C PRO A 48 30.92 0.73 -36.60
N ARG A 49 30.38 -0.38 -37.12
CA ARG A 49 28.95 -0.71 -37.13
C ARG A 49 28.55 -1.06 -35.69
N ALA A 50 27.80 -0.17 -35.04
CA ALA A 50 27.26 -0.41 -33.71
C ALA A 50 26.35 -1.66 -33.75
N THR A 51 26.79 -2.74 -33.12
CA THR A 51 25.96 -3.92 -32.91
C THR A 51 24.98 -3.61 -31.78
N SER A 52 23.70 -3.46 -32.14
CA SER A 52 22.63 -3.31 -31.16
C SER A 52 22.57 -4.58 -30.32
N ARG A 53 23.05 -4.52 -29.07
CA ARG A 53 22.70 -5.51 -28.07
C ARG A 53 21.21 -5.36 -27.79
N GLN A 54 20.39 -6.25 -28.35
CA GLN A 54 19.02 -6.41 -27.90
C GLN A 54 19.07 -6.95 -26.48
N THR A 55 18.83 -6.08 -25.51
CA THR A 55 18.50 -6.51 -24.15
C THR A 55 17.15 -7.19 -24.23
N VAL A 56 17.13 -8.52 -24.12
CA VAL A 56 15.89 -9.27 -23.91
C VAL A 56 15.34 -8.84 -22.56
N GLN A 57 14.29 -8.03 -22.56
CA GLN A 57 13.48 -7.84 -21.37
C GLN A 57 12.76 -9.16 -21.11
N CYS A 58 13.22 -9.91 -20.10
CA CYS A 58 12.40 -10.95 -19.51
C CYS A 58 11.20 -10.29 -18.84
N ASN A 59 10.07 -10.36 -19.54
CA ASN A 59 8.75 -10.12 -19.00
C ASN A 59 8.52 -11.13 -17.86
N ALA A 60 8.73 -10.72 -16.61
CA ALA A 60 8.29 -11.47 -15.44
C ALA A 60 6.75 -11.38 -15.33
N TRP A 61 6.06 -12.16 -16.14
CA TRP A 61 4.60 -12.28 -16.11
C TRP A 61 4.23 -13.64 -15.51
N ALA A 62 3.47 -13.56 -14.40
CA ALA A 62 2.76 -14.62 -13.70
C ALA A 62 3.59 -15.83 -13.25
N THR A 63 4.18 -15.74 -12.05
CA THR A 63 4.31 -16.92 -11.22
C THR A 63 2.90 -17.48 -10.99
N GLU A 64 2.69 -18.74 -11.38
CA GLU A 64 1.46 -19.48 -11.11
C GLU A 64 1.18 -19.42 -9.60
N VAL A 65 -0.04 -19.01 -9.23
CA VAL A 65 -0.40 -18.86 -7.82
C VAL A 65 -0.53 -20.24 -7.21
N GLU A 66 0.36 -20.56 -6.27
CA GLU A 66 0.25 -21.78 -5.47
C GLU A 66 -0.93 -21.65 -4.51
N TRP A 67 -1.88 -22.59 -4.61
CA TRP A 67 -3.07 -22.65 -3.77
C TRP A 67 -2.84 -23.63 -2.63
N LYS A 68 -3.07 -23.18 -1.41
CA LYS A 68 -3.04 -23.99 -0.20
C LYS A 68 -4.42 -24.02 0.45
N THR A 69 -4.72 -25.15 1.08
CA THR A 69 -5.99 -25.35 1.78
C THR A 69 -6.04 -24.51 3.05
N ALA A 70 -7.13 -23.77 3.21
CA ALA A 70 -7.49 -23.01 4.41
C ALA A 70 -8.94 -23.35 4.81
N SER A 71 -9.35 -23.01 6.03
CA SER A 71 -10.71 -23.31 6.52
C SER A 71 -11.39 -22.09 7.11
N LEU A 72 -12.60 -21.78 6.65
CA LEU A 72 -13.44 -20.74 7.24
C LEU A 72 -13.97 -21.22 8.61
N VAL A 73 -13.50 -20.58 9.67
CA VAL A 73 -13.83 -20.90 11.06
C VAL A 73 -15.07 -20.15 11.54
N SER A 74 -15.20 -18.88 11.15
CA SER A 74 -16.31 -18.02 11.54
C SER A 74 -16.65 -17.03 10.45
N ASN A 75 -17.94 -16.77 10.25
CA ASN A 75 -18.46 -15.71 9.40
C ASN A 75 -19.57 -14.97 10.17
N LYS A 76 -19.35 -13.69 10.45
CA LYS A 76 -20.27 -12.84 11.19
C LYS A 76 -20.58 -11.59 10.38
N LYS A 77 -21.82 -11.13 10.41
CA LYS A 77 -22.17 -9.81 9.88
C LYS A 77 -21.46 -8.74 10.72
N ALA A 78 -20.64 -7.92 10.07
CA ALA A 78 -19.88 -6.84 10.72
C ALA A 78 -20.63 -5.50 10.63
N ALA A 79 -21.33 -5.28 9.53
CA ALA A 79 -22.19 -4.14 9.25
C ALA A 79 -23.09 -4.47 8.05
N ASP A 80 -23.95 -3.57 7.61
CA ASP A 80 -24.78 -3.79 6.42
C ASP A 80 -23.93 -3.99 5.15
N GLY A 81 -24.04 -5.20 4.58
CA GLY A 81 -23.26 -5.63 3.42
C GLY A 81 -21.77 -5.91 3.70
N LEU A 82 -21.35 -5.91 4.97
CA LEU A 82 -19.98 -6.22 5.39
C LEU A 82 -19.94 -7.43 6.32
N TYR A 83 -18.99 -8.33 6.08
CA TYR A 83 -18.82 -9.57 6.83
C TYR A 83 -17.41 -9.67 7.40
N SER A 84 -17.32 -10.04 8.67
CA SER A 84 -16.09 -10.37 9.36
C SER A 84 -15.86 -11.86 9.30
N LEU A 85 -14.83 -12.27 8.58
CA LEU A 85 -14.47 -13.68 8.40
C LEU A 85 -13.24 -14.01 9.24
N THR A 86 -13.23 -15.18 9.86
CA THR A 86 -12.04 -15.76 10.50
C THR A 86 -11.70 -17.04 9.78
N VAL A 87 -10.47 -17.14 9.28
CA VAL A 87 -9.98 -18.27 8.50
C VAL A 87 -8.75 -18.84 9.19
N ASP A 88 -8.73 -20.16 9.37
CA ASP A 88 -7.53 -20.89 9.71
C ASP A 88 -6.69 -21.03 8.44
N ALA A 89 -5.59 -20.28 8.39
CA ALA A 89 -4.67 -20.20 7.27
C ALA A 89 -3.47 -21.15 7.44
N GLY A 90 -3.36 -21.87 8.55
CA GLY A 90 -2.27 -22.80 8.83
C GLY A 90 -0.88 -22.22 8.52
N GLU A 91 -0.10 -22.92 7.71
CA GLU A 91 1.26 -22.52 7.32
C GLU A 91 1.33 -21.24 6.47
N ILE A 92 0.25 -20.84 5.79
CA ILE A 92 0.20 -19.59 5.01
C ILE A 92 0.47 -18.39 5.91
N SER A 93 0.02 -18.45 7.16
CA SER A 93 0.22 -17.41 8.18
C SER A 93 1.69 -17.06 8.42
N THR A 94 2.61 -17.99 8.18
CA THR A 94 4.05 -17.76 8.37
C THR A 94 4.61 -16.68 7.44
N GLY A 95 3.97 -16.47 6.28
CA GLY A 95 4.32 -15.42 5.32
C GLY A 95 3.80 -14.03 5.67
N TYR A 96 2.91 -13.90 6.66
CA TYR A 96 2.33 -12.63 7.05
C TYR A 96 3.25 -11.90 8.03
N LYS A 97 3.90 -10.84 7.55
CA LYS A 97 4.93 -10.11 8.30
C LYS A 97 4.58 -8.65 8.53
N MET A 98 3.78 -8.03 7.66
CA MET A 98 3.49 -6.60 7.71
C MET A 98 2.01 -6.32 7.52
N PRO A 99 1.41 -5.44 8.34
CA PRO A 99 0.03 -5.02 8.12
C PRO A 99 -0.12 -4.37 6.74
N GLY A 100 -1.27 -4.57 6.11
CA GLY A 100 -1.51 -4.16 4.73
C GLY A 100 -1.31 -5.28 3.69
N GLN A 101 -0.65 -6.39 4.05
CA GLN A 101 -0.58 -7.54 3.17
C GLN A 101 -1.96 -8.19 2.95
N TYR A 102 -2.09 -8.89 1.83
CA TYR A 102 -3.34 -9.50 1.38
C TYR A 102 -3.10 -10.91 0.84
N VAL A 103 -4.19 -11.65 0.65
CA VAL A 103 -4.18 -12.96 0.01
C VAL A 103 -5.23 -13.00 -1.08
N GLN A 104 -5.12 -13.98 -1.98
CA GLN A 104 -6.23 -14.39 -2.80
C GLN A 104 -6.99 -15.54 -2.14
N ILE A 105 -8.32 -15.51 -2.22
CA ILE A 105 -9.19 -16.58 -1.73
C ILE A 105 -10.17 -16.96 -2.84
N LYS A 106 -10.34 -18.27 -3.05
CA LYS A 106 -11.36 -18.86 -3.92
C LYS A 106 -11.93 -20.15 -3.32
N THR A 107 -12.94 -20.71 -3.97
CA THR A 107 -13.42 -22.07 -3.72
C THR A 107 -13.73 -22.74 -5.04
N GLY A 108 -13.17 -23.94 -5.30
CA GLY A 108 -13.35 -24.65 -6.55
C GLY A 108 -13.00 -23.80 -7.79
N ASP A 109 -13.97 -23.66 -8.69
CA ASP A 109 -13.87 -22.92 -9.94
C ASP A 109 -14.26 -21.43 -9.82
N GLU A 110 -14.63 -20.97 -8.63
CA GLU A 110 -14.94 -19.56 -8.40
C GLU A 110 -13.72 -18.68 -8.68
N LYS A 111 -14.00 -17.47 -9.21
CA LYS A 111 -12.93 -16.50 -9.47
C LYS A 111 -12.30 -16.07 -8.15
N ALA A 112 -10.97 -16.14 -8.08
CA ALA A 112 -10.21 -15.65 -6.94
C ALA A 112 -10.43 -14.15 -6.70
N GLY A 113 -10.74 -13.81 -5.44
CA GLY A 113 -10.82 -12.43 -4.95
C GLY A 113 -9.60 -12.08 -4.11
N PHE A 114 -9.19 -10.81 -4.11
CA PHE A 114 -8.15 -10.29 -3.25
C PHE A 114 -8.75 -9.76 -1.95
N TYR A 115 -8.18 -10.14 -0.82
CA TYR A 115 -8.68 -9.77 0.50
C TYR A 115 -7.52 -9.35 1.40
N ALA A 116 -7.56 -8.10 1.86
CA ALA A 116 -6.60 -7.57 2.81
C ALA A 116 -6.81 -8.20 4.19
N ILE A 117 -5.71 -8.63 4.82
CA ILE A 117 -5.75 -9.23 6.15
C ILE A 117 -6.04 -8.12 7.17
N ALA A 118 -7.08 -8.30 7.97
CA ALA A 118 -7.58 -7.33 8.94
C ALA A 118 -6.97 -7.52 10.35
N SER A 119 -6.58 -8.75 10.70
CA SER A 119 -5.86 -9.02 11.95
C SER A 119 -4.41 -8.56 11.84
N ALA A 120 -3.81 -8.15 12.95
CA ALA A 120 -2.37 -7.90 13.02
C ALA A 120 -1.56 -9.20 12.76
N PRO A 121 -0.31 -9.11 12.25
CA PRO A 121 0.58 -10.26 12.12
C PRO A 121 0.77 -10.98 13.46
N LYS A 122 0.47 -12.29 13.48
CA LYS A 122 0.50 -13.16 14.67
C LYS A 122 0.85 -14.59 14.29
N THR A 123 1.21 -15.40 15.28
CA THR A 123 1.71 -16.78 15.10
C THR A 123 0.66 -17.86 15.36
N ASP A 124 -0.62 -17.50 15.50
CA ASP A 124 -1.70 -18.44 15.86
C ASP A 124 -2.35 -19.14 14.65
N GLY A 125 -1.88 -18.86 13.43
CA GLY A 125 -2.44 -19.45 12.21
C GLY A 125 -3.73 -18.80 11.70
N MET A 126 -4.31 -17.85 12.43
CA MET A 126 -5.64 -17.33 12.15
C MET A 126 -5.57 -15.98 11.44
N PHE A 127 -6.30 -15.84 10.34
CA PHE A 127 -6.52 -14.55 9.68
C PHE A 127 -7.94 -14.06 9.88
N GLU A 128 -8.08 -12.77 10.13
CA GLU A 128 -9.37 -12.09 10.08
C GLU A 128 -9.46 -11.22 8.81
N PHE A 129 -10.64 -11.14 8.23
CA PHE A 129 -10.92 -10.36 7.03
C PHE A 129 -12.20 -9.54 7.21
N LEU A 130 -12.24 -8.36 6.61
CA LEU A 130 -13.49 -7.60 6.43
C LEU A 130 -13.85 -7.58 4.95
N VAL A 131 -14.93 -8.25 4.59
CA VAL A 131 -15.35 -8.44 3.21
C VAL A 131 -16.64 -7.70 2.93
N LYS A 132 -16.64 -6.88 1.88
CA LYS A 132 -17.87 -6.30 1.33
C LYS A 132 -18.51 -7.31 0.38
N GLU A 133 -19.80 -7.57 0.58
CA GLU A 133 -20.57 -8.43 -0.31
C GLU A 133 -20.75 -7.76 -1.68
N THR A 134 -20.46 -8.54 -2.71
CA THR A 134 -20.66 -8.25 -4.13
C THR A 134 -21.19 -9.50 -4.81
N ASP A 135 -21.72 -9.37 -6.02
CA ASP A 135 -22.22 -10.53 -6.77
C ASP A 135 -21.15 -11.59 -7.05
N THR A 136 -19.87 -11.21 -7.06
CA THR A 136 -18.74 -12.11 -7.33
C THR A 136 -18.21 -12.84 -6.10
N ASN A 137 -18.63 -12.47 -4.89
CA ASN A 137 -18.13 -13.07 -3.64
C ASN A 137 -19.24 -13.49 -2.67
N LYS A 138 -20.49 -13.61 -3.16
CA LYS A 138 -21.62 -14.17 -2.39
C LYS A 138 -21.32 -15.56 -1.85
N TRP A 139 -20.60 -16.37 -2.64
CA TRP A 139 -20.15 -17.70 -2.21
C TRP A 139 -19.32 -17.66 -0.92
N LEU A 140 -18.53 -16.60 -0.69
CA LEU A 140 -17.70 -16.45 0.50
C LEU A 140 -18.47 -15.82 1.65
N THR A 141 -19.20 -14.73 1.37
CA THR A 141 -19.94 -13.97 2.39
C THR A 141 -21.16 -14.71 2.94
N GLN A 142 -21.72 -15.68 2.20
CA GLN A 142 -22.83 -16.51 2.65
C GLN A 142 -22.41 -17.88 3.20
N MET A 143 -21.12 -18.25 3.08
CA MET A 143 -20.59 -19.50 3.62
C MET A 143 -20.54 -19.43 5.15
N LYS A 144 -21.09 -20.43 5.85
CA LYS A 144 -21.04 -20.51 7.32
C LYS A 144 -19.71 -21.08 7.84
N SER A 145 -19.24 -22.12 7.18
CA SER A 145 -17.94 -22.79 7.38
C SER A 145 -17.63 -23.61 6.14
N GLY A 146 -16.35 -23.95 5.94
CA GLY A 146 -15.95 -24.76 4.80
C GLY A 146 -14.47 -24.60 4.43
N THR A 147 -14.07 -25.38 3.45
CA THR A 147 -12.71 -25.36 2.90
C THR A 147 -12.59 -24.28 1.83
N LEU A 148 -11.45 -23.57 1.87
CA LEU A 148 -11.08 -22.49 0.96
C LEU A 148 -9.72 -22.81 0.33
N ASP A 149 -9.52 -22.32 -0.88
CA ASP A 149 -8.19 -22.24 -1.49
C ASP A 149 -7.65 -20.83 -1.27
N MET A 150 -6.45 -20.74 -0.70
CA MET A 150 -5.80 -19.47 -0.38
C MET A 150 -4.39 -19.43 -0.96
N SER A 151 -4.02 -18.28 -1.52
CA SER A 151 -2.65 -18.06 -2.01
C SER A 151 -1.66 -17.88 -0.86
N ALA A 152 -0.36 -17.90 -1.18
CA ALA A 152 0.63 -17.29 -0.29
C ALA A 152 0.28 -15.81 0.01
N VAL A 153 0.82 -15.29 1.12
CA VAL A 153 0.69 -13.87 1.48
C VAL A 153 1.40 -13.01 0.45
N MET A 154 0.70 -11.96 0.00
CA MET A 154 1.13 -11.04 -1.05
C MET A 154 1.20 -9.60 -0.55
N GLY A 155 1.83 -8.76 -1.35
CA GLY A 155 1.99 -7.33 -1.07
C GLY A 155 3.13 -7.02 -0.12
N ASN A 156 3.59 -5.77 -0.17
CA ASN A 156 4.68 -5.28 0.69
C ASN A 156 4.18 -4.77 2.04
N GLY A 157 2.86 -4.67 2.26
CA GLY A 157 2.30 -4.04 3.45
C GLY A 157 2.70 -2.57 3.60
N PHE A 158 2.47 -2.02 4.79
CA PHE A 158 2.91 -0.68 5.16
C PHE A 158 4.35 -0.71 5.73
N PRO A 159 5.34 -0.06 5.07
CA PRO A 159 6.71 0.01 5.57
C PRO A 159 6.85 1.05 6.69
N ILE A 160 6.11 0.85 7.78
CA ILE A 160 5.97 1.81 8.89
C ILE A 160 7.33 2.05 9.54
N LYS A 161 8.09 0.99 9.86
CA LYS A 161 9.39 1.13 10.51
C LYS A 161 10.37 1.92 9.64
N GLU A 162 10.46 1.55 8.38
CA GLU A 162 11.41 2.12 7.43
C GLU A 162 11.16 3.61 7.19
N GLU A 163 9.89 4.02 7.04
CA GLU A 163 9.54 5.40 6.69
C GLU A 163 9.25 6.30 7.90
N PHE A 164 8.83 5.74 9.05
CA PHE A 164 8.48 6.53 10.24
C PHE A 164 9.65 6.65 11.23
N THR A 165 10.48 5.61 11.37
CA THR A 165 11.62 5.58 12.30
C THR A 165 12.99 5.60 11.63
N GLY A 166 13.06 5.29 10.33
CA GLY A 166 14.34 5.19 9.64
C GLY A 166 15.10 6.52 9.52
N TYR A 167 16.42 6.43 9.30
CA TYR A 167 17.34 7.56 9.14
C TYR A 167 17.21 8.30 7.78
N LYS A 168 16.14 8.03 7.03
CA LYS A 168 15.91 8.61 5.71
C LYS A 168 15.55 10.10 5.77
N TYR A 169 15.04 10.56 6.91
CA TYR A 169 14.63 11.94 7.13
C TYR A 169 15.25 12.49 8.42
N ASP A 170 15.42 13.81 8.49
CA ASP A 170 16.08 14.50 9.62
C ASP A 170 15.35 14.33 10.97
N PHE A 171 14.06 14.00 10.95
CA PHE A 171 13.22 13.85 12.15
C PHE A 171 12.27 12.66 12.00
N PRO A 172 12.01 11.88 13.06
CA PRO A 172 11.03 10.79 13.01
C PRO A 172 9.60 11.30 12.89
N VAL A 173 8.67 10.40 12.55
CA VAL A 173 7.24 10.69 12.60
C VAL A 173 6.78 10.75 14.05
N GLN A 174 6.04 11.81 14.39
CA GLN A 174 5.41 12.04 15.71
C GLN A 174 3.89 12.21 15.61
N ASN A 175 3.36 12.47 14.42
CA ASN A 175 1.92 12.57 14.17
C ASN A 175 1.56 11.58 13.07
N VAL A 176 0.67 10.63 13.38
CA VAL A 176 0.20 9.63 12.44
C VAL A 176 -1.22 9.98 12.02
N ILE A 177 -1.46 10.03 10.71
CA ILE A 177 -2.79 10.22 10.13
C ILE A 177 -3.20 8.92 9.44
N LEU A 178 -4.26 8.30 9.92
CA LEU A 178 -4.85 7.12 9.28
C LEU A 178 -6.09 7.58 8.54
N VAL A 179 -6.22 7.22 7.26
CA VAL A 179 -7.44 7.50 6.49
C VAL A 179 -7.95 6.23 5.86
N ALA A 180 -9.16 5.84 6.25
CA ALA A 180 -9.83 4.63 5.81
C ALA A 180 -11.22 4.95 5.24
N THR A 181 -11.62 4.25 4.18
CA THR A 181 -13.03 4.23 3.74
C THR A 181 -13.51 2.81 3.48
N GLY A 182 -14.73 2.48 3.93
CA GLY A 182 -15.33 1.16 3.73
C GLY A 182 -14.45 0.02 4.26
N THR A 183 -14.16 -1.00 3.44
CA THR A 183 -13.31 -2.14 3.80
C THR A 183 -11.82 -1.79 3.90
N GLY A 184 -11.40 -0.59 3.48
CA GLY A 184 -10.04 -0.10 3.68
C GLY A 184 -9.65 0.03 5.16
N ILE A 185 -10.62 -0.03 6.08
CA ILE A 185 -10.34 -0.13 7.51
C ILE A 185 -9.67 -1.44 7.92
N ALA A 186 -9.80 -2.53 7.14
CA ALA A 186 -9.16 -3.80 7.47
C ALA A 186 -7.63 -3.70 7.63
N PRO A 187 -6.86 -3.26 6.61
CA PRO A 187 -5.42 -3.12 6.76
C PRO A 187 -5.02 -2.04 7.76
N ILE A 188 -5.85 -1.02 7.96
CA ILE A 188 -5.63 0.02 8.99
C ILE A 188 -5.80 -0.56 10.40
N ARG A 189 -6.82 -1.39 10.63
CA ARG A 189 -6.99 -2.16 11.87
C ARG A 189 -5.77 -3.03 12.13
N ALA A 190 -5.27 -3.75 11.13
CA ALA A 190 -4.06 -4.55 11.26
C ALA A 190 -2.86 -3.69 11.68
N ALA A 191 -2.71 -2.49 11.13
CA ALA A 191 -1.64 -1.57 11.51
C ALA A 191 -1.79 -1.05 12.95
N ILE A 192 -3.00 -0.65 13.35
CA ILE A 192 -3.30 -0.20 14.72
C ILE A 192 -3.00 -1.32 15.73
N GLU A 193 -3.55 -2.52 15.50
CA GLU A 193 -3.43 -3.65 16.44
C GLU A 193 -2.02 -4.28 16.44
N SER A 194 -1.18 -4.00 15.43
CA SER A 194 0.20 -4.50 15.40
C SER A 194 1.16 -3.83 16.38
N GLY A 195 0.78 -2.67 16.94
CA GLY A 195 1.65 -1.85 17.80
C GLY A 195 2.74 -1.08 17.05
N LEU A 196 2.88 -1.25 15.72
CA LEU A 196 3.91 -0.58 14.91
C LEU A 196 3.75 0.94 14.82
N LEU A 197 2.55 1.45 15.11
CA LEU A 197 2.30 2.88 15.14
C LEU A 197 2.93 3.57 16.34
N GLU A 198 3.27 2.84 17.41
CA GLU A 198 3.91 3.37 18.63
C GLU A 198 3.12 4.57 19.20
N VAL A 199 1.79 4.42 19.26
CA VAL A 199 0.89 5.42 19.84
C VAL A 199 1.11 5.44 21.35
N ASP A 200 1.54 6.59 21.86
CA ASP A 200 1.73 6.82 23.28
C ASP A 200 1.57 8.32 23.54
N THR A 201 0.59 8.67 24.38
CA THR A 201 0.27 10.05 24.74
C THR A 201 0.80 10.43 26.13
N SER A 202 1.48 9.50 26.83
CA SER A 202 1.95 9.69 28.19
C SER A 202 3.33 10.36 28.28
N GLY A 203 4.12 10.28 27.21
CA GLY A 203 5.49 10.83 27.15
C GLY A 203 5.74 11.73 25.92
N PRO A 204 6.81 12.53 25.93
CA PRO A 204 7.14 13.47 24.84
C PRO A 204 7.63 12.78 23.55
N PHE A 205 7.88 11.48 23.59
CA PHE A 205 8.45 10.70 22.47
C PHE A 205 7.44 9.78 21.78
N GLY A 206 6.25 9.60 22.35
CA GLY A 206 5.20 8.77 21.77
C GLY A 206 4.52 9.46 20.58
N ARG A 207 3.95 8.67 19.67
CA ARG A 207 3.23 9.23 18.51
C ARG A 207 1.80 9.58 18.89
N SER A 208 1.34 10.73 18.43
CA SER A 208 -0.09 11.01 18.31
C SER A 208 -0.64 10.31 17.07
N CYS A 209 -1.90 9.88 17.12
CA CYS A 209 -2.54 9.20 16.00
C CYS A 209 -3.99 9.64 15.85
N THR A 210 -4.36 10.07 14.64
CA THR A 210 -5.72 10.45 14.28
C THR A 210 -6.23 9.54 13.16
N LEU A 211 -7.36 8.88 13.39
CA LEU A 211 -8.05 8.05 12.40
C LEU A 211 -9.25 8.79 11.82
N TYR A 212 -9.22 9.08 10.53
CA TYR A 212 -10.40 9.48 9.77
C TYR A 212 -11.02 8.24 9.11
N TYR A 213 -12.21 7.86 9.57
CA TYR A 213 -12.88 6.66 9.06
C TYR A 213 -14.22 6.98 8.40
N GLY A 214 -14.27 6.77 7.08
CA GLY A 214 -15.42 7.09 6.25
C GLY A 214 -16.31 5.88 5.99
N ALA A 215 -17.60 6.04 6.25
CA ALA A 215 -18.65 5.13 5.81
C ALA A 215 -19.81 5.90 5.15
N HIS A 216 -20.71 5.16 4.49
CA HIS A 216 -21.88 5.77 3.86
C HIS A 216 -22.91 6.23 4.89
N SER A 217 -23.20 5.36 5.86
CA SER A 217 -24.12 5.56 6.98
C SER A 217 -23.61 4.78 8.19
N PRO A 218 -24.11 5.06 9.41
CA PRO A 218 -23.71 4.34 10.62
C PRO A 218 -23.85 2.83 10.52
N GLU A 219 -24.93 2.34 9.90
CA GLU A 219 -25.22 0.89 9.75
C GLU A 219 -24.23 0.18 8.83
N ARG A 220 -23.49 0.94 8.01
CA ARG A 220 -22.45 0.44 7.08
C ARG A 220 -21.03 0.64 7.60
N MET A 221 -20.86 1.13 8.83
CA MET A 221 -19.56 1.29 9.47
C MET A 221 -19.22 0.00 10.23
N ALA A 222 -18.17 -0.69 9.81
CA ALA A 222 -17.66 -1.85 10.53
C ALA A 222 -16.84 -1.42 11.74
N TYR A 223 -16.65 -2.33 12.70
CA TYR A 223 -15.75 -2.12 13.86
C TYR A 223 -16.11 -0.92 14.74
N GLN A 224 -17.39 -0.59 14.88
CA GLN A 224 -17.85 0.51 15.74
C GLN A 224 -17.41 0.31 17.20
N ASP A 225 -17.42 -0.93 17.68
CA ASP A 225 -16.93 -1.36 18.99
C ASP A 225 -15.42 -1.10 19.18
N LYS A 226 -14.64 -1.19 18.11
CA LYS A 226 -13.19 -0.94 18.13
C LYS A 226 -12.83 0.54 18.18
N LEU A 227 -13.72 1.42 17.72
CA LEU A 227 -13.44 2.86 17.71
C LEU A 227 -13.22 3.38 19.13
N GLU A 228 -14.10 3.01 20.06
CA GLU A 228 -13.97 3.34 21.48
C GLU A 228 -12.72 2.70 22.11
N GLU A 229 -12.40 1.46 21.73
CA GLU A 229 -11.17 0.78 22.17
C GLU A 229 -9.91 1.57 21.76
N TRP A 230 -9.86 2.03 20.51
CA TRP A 230 -8.72 2.80 19.99
C TRP A 230 -8.63 4.19 20.61
N GLU A 231 -9.76 4.85 20.87
CA GLU A 231 -9.79 6.11 21.61
C GLU A 231 -9.24 5.94 23.03
N SER A 232 -9.65 4.88 23.73
CA SER A 232 -9.13 4.56 25.07
C SER A 232 -7.62 4.32 25.11
N LYS A 233 -7.03 3.96 23.96
CA LYS A 233 -5.58 3.77 23.77
C LYS A 233 -4.85 5.05 23.33
N GLY A 234 -5.52 6.21 23.36
CA GLY A 234 -4.93 7.51 23.08
C GLY A 234 -5.00 7.95 21.62
N MET A 235 -5.74 7.24 20.77
CA MET A 235 -6.02 7.71 19.40
C MET A 235 -7.15 8.75 19.40
N THR A 236 -7.12 9.67 18.45
CA THR A 236 -8.28 10.49 18.10
C THR A 236 -9.02 9.80 16.95
N VAL A 237 -10.29 9.46 17.12
CA VAL A 237 -11.09 8.86 16.05
C VAL A 237 -12.09 9.88 15.53
N VAL A 238 -12.13 10.04 14.20
CA VAL A 238 -13.01 10.96 13.49
C VAL A 238 -13.83 10.14 12.49
N PRO A 239 -14.99 9.59 12.93
CA PRO A 239 -15.90 8.92 12.02
C PRO A 239 -16.60 9.95 11.13
N VAL A 240 -16.70 9.66 9.84
CA VAL A 240 -17.32 10.56 8.85
C VAL A 240 -18.35 9.79 8.04
N MET A 241 -19.58 10.31 8.01
CA MET A 241 -20.69 9.71 7.26
C MET A 241 -20.96 10.52 5.99
N SER A 242 -20.85 9.89 4.81
CA SER A 242 -21.06 10.61 3.56
C SER A 242 -22.52 10.91 3.23
N ALA A 243 -23.44 10.07 3.69
CA ALA A 243 -24.88 10.29 3.51
C ALA A 243 -25.70 9.60 4.63
N PRO A 244 -25.58 10.06 5.89
CA PRO A 244 -26.41 9.52 6.96
C PRO A 244 -27.88 9.93 6.74
N ALA A 245 -28.81 9.09 7.20
CA ALA A 245 -30.21 9.47 7.29
C ALA A 245 -30.39 10.65 8.27
N ALA A 246 -31.42 11.47 8.07
CA ALA A 246 -31.71 12.60 8.93
C ALA A 246 -31.87 12.16 10.40
N GLY A 247 -31.12 12.78 11.31
CA GLY A 247 -31.13 12.45 12.74
C GLY A 247 -30.39 11.17 13.15
N ALA A 248 -29.86 10.40 12.19
CA ALA A 248 -29.11 9.17 12.49
C ALA A 248 -27.64 9.41 12.87
N TRP A 249 -27.12 10.63 12.63
CA TRP A 249 -25.71 10.95 12.86
C TRP A 249 -25.54 12.41 13.27
N ASN A 250 -24.83 12.62 14.38
CA ASN A 250 -24.51 13.95 14.92
C ASN A 250 -23.02 14.33 14.74
N GLY A 251 -22.21 13.44 14.16
CA GLY A 251 -20.78 13.66 13.94
C GLY A 251 -20.48 14.34 12.59
N ARG A 252 -19.24 14.21 12.12
CA ARG A 252 -18.80 14.79 10.84
C ARG A 252 -19.55 14.15 9.67
N THR A 253 -20.01 14.97 8.72
CA THR A 253 -20.68 14.52 7.50
C THR A 253 -19.89 14.89 6.24
N GLY A 254 -20.08 14.14 5.16
CA GLY A 254 -19.38 14.35 3.88
C GLY A 254 -18.23 13.36 3.70
N PHE A 255 -17.08 13.85 3.23
CA PHE A 255 -15.94 12.99 2.90
C PHE A 255 -14.77 13.15 3.88
N VAL A 256 -14.05 12.07 4.15
CA VAL A 256 -12.92 12.05 5.10
C VAL A 256 -11.83 13.04 4.72
N GLN A 257 -11.56 13.23 3.44
CA GLN A 257 -10.56 14.19 2.98
C GLN A 257 -10.98 15.64 3.24
N LYS A 258 -12.28 15.94 3.24
CA LYS A 258 -12.80 17.27 3.62
C LYS A 258 -12.58 17.51 5.11
N ALA A 259 -12.89 16.51 5.95
CA ALA A 259 -12.65 16.59 7.39
C ALA A 259 -11.15 16.80 7.69
N LEU A 260 -10.27 16.02 7.07
CA LEU A 260 -8.82 16.21 7.18
C LEU A 260 -8.36 17.60 6.68
N GLY A 261 -8.92 18.09 5.58
CA GLY A 261 -8.61 19.41 5.04
C GLY A 261 -9.02 20.55 5.98
N GLU A 262 -10.17 20.42 6.66
CA GLU A 262 -10.66 21.37 7.66
C GLU A 262 -9.81 21.35 8.94
N ASP A 263 -9.45 20.16 9.43
CA ASP A 263 -8.66 20.00 10.65
C ASP A 263 -7.18 20.37 10.40
N GLY A 264 -6.72 20.24 9.16
CA GLY A 264 -5.37 20.58 8.72
C GLY A 264 -4.29 19.61 9.20
N VAL A 265 -3.04 19.89 8.80
CA VAL A 265 -1.87 19.10 9.20
C VAL A 265 -0.94 19.95 10.06
N ARG A 266 -0.94 19.71 11.37
CA ARG A 266 -0.27 20.58 12.35
C ARG A 266 1.24 20.70 12.15
N VAL A 267 1.94 19.57 11.97
CA VAL A 267 3.40 19.52 11.79
C VAL A 267 3.77 18.59 10.62
N PRO A 268 3.65 19.06 9.37
CA PRO A 268 3.76 18.22 8.18
C PRO A 268 5.07 17.45 8.06
N ARG A 269 6.20 18.07 8.45
CA ARG A 269 7.53 17.43 8.41
C ARG A 269 7.66 16.20 9.31
N ASN A 270 6.95 16.18 10.45
CA ASN A 270 6.94 15.07 11.41
C ASN A 270 5.63 14.27 11.33
N THR A 271 4.92 14.36 10.21
CA THR A 271 3.69 13.63 9.96
C THR A 271 3.94 12.47 9.01
N GLY A 272 3.33 11.33 9.30
CA GLY A 272 3.21 10.20 8.39
C GLY A 272 1.77 9.77 8.27
N ALA A 273 1.40 9.14 7.16
CA ALA A 273 0.03 8.74 6.90
C ALA A 273 -0.08 7.33 6.33
N LEU A 274 -1.14 6.62 6.72
CA LEU A 274 -1.54 5.35 6.09
C LEU A 274 -2.92 5.57 5.45
N LEU A 275 -3.02 5.32 4.15
CA LEU A 275 -4.22 5.55 3.36
C LEU A 275 -4.71 4.23 2.74
N CYS A 276 -5.98 3.91 2.94
CA CYS A 276 -6.59 2.74 2.30
C CYS A 276 -8.09 2.94 2.05
N GLY A 277 -8.55 2.62 0.84
CA GLY A 277 -9.96 2.73 0.46
C GLY A 277 -10.14 3.17 -0.98
N GLN A 278 -11.13 4.02 -1.24
CA GLN A 278 -11.45 4.48 -2.60
C GLN A 278 -10.28 5.28 -3.23
N LYS A 279 -10.05 5.07 -4.52
CA LYS A 279 -8.92 5.65 -5.26
C LYS A 279 -8.96 7.17 -5.25
N GLU A 280 -10.14 7.74 -5.42
CA GLU A 280 -10.39 9.18 -5.44
C GLU A 280 -10.07 9.79 -4.07
N MET A 281 -10.53 9.15 -2.98
CA MET A 281 -10.17 9.54 -1.62
C MET A 281 -8.66 9.54 -1.42
N VAL A 282 -7.96 8.47 -1.83
CA VAL A 282 -6.51 8.38 -1.68
C VAL A 282 -5.80 9.48 -2.47
N ALA A 283 -6.24 9.77 -3.70
CA ALA A 283 -5.66 10.83 -4.51
C ALA A 283 -5.82 12.21 -3.85
N GLU A 284 -7.03 12.56 -3.42
CA GLU A 284 -7.31 13.85 -2.78
C GLU A 284 -6.55 14.00 -1.45
N VAL A 285 -6.49 12.96 -0.62
CA VAL A 285 -5.73 13.00 0.64
C VAL A 285 -4.23 13.19 0.37
N LYS A 286 -3.67 12.53 -0.64
CA LYS A 286 -2.26 12.74 -1.02
C LYS A 286 -2.00 14.18 -1.44
N ASP A 287 -2.92 14.80 -2.17
CA ASP A 287 -2.79 16.19 -2.58
C ASP A 287 -2.85 17.14 -1.38
N ILE A 288 -3.75 16.89 -0.41
CA ILE A 288 -3.84 17.64 0.84
C ILE A 288 -2.54 17.51 1.65
N LEU A 289 -2.06 16.28 1.86
CA LEU A 289 -0.83 16.00 2.62
C LEU A 289 0.40 16.59 1.92
N GLY A 290 0.50 16.43 0.60
CA GLY A 290 1.58 16.98 -0.22
C GLY A 290 1.58 18.50 -0.23
N GLY A 291 0.41 19.13 -0.38
CA GLY A 291 0.23 20.58 -0.32
C GLY A 291 0.59 21.16 1.06
N ALA A 292 0.34 20.41 2.13
CA ALA A 292 0.79 20.77 3.48
C ALA A 292 2.30 20.57 3.69
N GLY A 293 2.97 19.79 2.83
CA GLY A 293 4.41 19.52 2.92
C GLY A 293 4.78 18.21 3.64
N VAL A 294 3.85 17.25 3.75
CA VAL A 294 4.16 15.89 4.23
C VAL A 294 4.97 15.15 3.16
N PHE A 295 6.09 14.55 3.56
CA PHE A 295 6.96 13.82 2.63
C PHE A 295 6.22 12.67 1.93
N ALA A 296 6.35 12.58 0.60
CA ALA A 296 5.68 11.56 -0.20
C ALA A 296 6.02 10.13 0.26
N GLY A 297 7.26 9.86 0.70
CA GLY A 297 7.64 8.55 1.23
C GLY A 297 6.99 8.21 2.58
N ARG A 298 6.43 9.19 3.29
CA ARG A 298 5.65 8.98 4.52
C ARG A 298 4.15 8.88 4.29
N GLN A 299 3.71 8.93 3.04
CA GLN A 299 2.31 8.71 2.65
C GLN A 299 2.16 7.26 2.17
N LEU A 300 1.97 6.34 3.13
CA LEU A 300 1.95 4.91 2.91
C LEU A 300 0.59 4.46 2.39
N LEU A 301 0.57 3.71 1.30
CA LEU A 301 -0.65 3.32 0.60
C LEU A 301 -0.79 1.80 0.62
N ASN A 302 -2.03 1.33 0.74
CA ASN A 302 -2.35 -0.06 0.46
C ASN A 302 -3.36 -0.13 -0.69
N PHE A 303 -2.96 -0.77 -1.79
CA PHE A 303 -3.72 -0.92 -3.03
C PHE A 303 -4.20 -2.35 -3.22
#